data_AF-A0A8K0VRC5-F1
#
_entry.id   AF-A0A8K0VRC5-F1
#
_cell.length_a   1.000
_cell.length_b   1.000
_cell.length_c   1.000
_cell.angle_alpha   90.00
_cell.angle_beta   90.00
_cell.angle_gamma   90.00
#
_symmetry.space_group_name_H-M   'P 1'
#
loop_
_entity.id
_entity.type
_entity.pdbx_description
1 polymer ?
#
loop_
_entity_poly.entity_id
_entity_poly.type
_entity_poly.pdbx_seq_one_letter_code
_entity_poly.pdbx_strand_id
1 'polypeptide(L)'
;MKIFSTVSLLSRLSTAVGHSWVGCTDHDNKDILEWMKDKIVDPLMPWHAHLCHGWPRAKQNPGFWEDESSNYMWQISRALEKGDTHACHPAQRTPTYITTPTIPNAPHHTAPAWMPTSTPGGSIKLMYGGNGHSRGYNAGPNNDPGRVAVYWAGAPEIELTDLTNFTNDYLVQEQGFSEEAFMYPDDKGIVSPEQGLVDKGNWMTLRL
;
A
#
# COMPACT_ATOMS: atom_id res chain seq x y z
N MET A 1 15.95 17.53 -51.69
CA MET A 1 16.61 16.80 -50.59
C MET A 1 15.61 16.73 -49.43
N LYS A 2 15.09 15.55 -49.04
CA LYS A 2 14.15 15.43 -47.91
C LYS A 2 14.94 15.06 -46.65
N ILE A 3 14.87 15.90 -45.64
CA ILE A 3 15.50 15.66 -44.34
C ILE A 3 14.60 14.68 -43.59
N PHE A 4 15.10 13.47 -43.32
CA PHE A 4 14.49 12.56 -42.37
C PHE A 4 14.87 13.01 -40.96
N SER A 5 13.97 13.69 -40.26
CA SER A 5 14.08 13.85 -38.81
C SER A 5 13.74 12.53 -38.14
N THR A 6 14.76 11.79 -37.72
CA THR A 6 14.61 10.70 -36.75
C THR A 6 14.19 11.30 -35.41
N VAL A 7 12.89 11.29 -35.13
CA VAL A 7 12.36 11.55 -33.80
C VAL A 7 12.83 10.41 -32.90
N SER A 8 13.91 10.65 -32.15
CA SER A 8 14.40 9.71 -31.15
C SER A 8 13.39 9.65 -30.01
N LEU A 9 12.54 8.62 -30.01
CA LEU A 9 11.69 8.29 -28.88
C LEU A 9 12.60 7.76 -27.76
N LEU A 10 13.15 8.66 -26.94
CA LEU A 10 13.63 8.29 -25.62
C LEU A 10 12.40 7.88 -24.81
N SER A 11 12.08 6.59 -24.87
CA SER A 11 11.19 5.96 -23.92
C SER A 11 11.76 6.20 -22.53
N ARG A 12 11.10 7.06 -21.76
CA ARG A 12 11.34 7.16 -20.32
C ARG A 12 10.88 5.85 -19.70
N LEU A 13 11.79 4.88 -19.63
CA LEU A 13 11.65 3.71 -18.77
C LEU A 13 11.56 4.24 -17.34
N SER A 14 10.34 4.51 -16.88
CA SER A 14 10.07 4.68 -15.47
C SER A 14 10.59 3.42 -14.77
N THR A 15 11.46 3.60 -13.77
CA THR A 15 11.85 2.53 -12.87
C THR A 15 10.66 2.14 -12.02
N ALA A 16 9.72 1.40 -12.62
CA ALA A 16 8.58 0.83 -11.93
C ALA A 16 9.13 -0.14 -10.90
N VAL A 17 8.91 0.17 -9.63
CA VAL A 17 9.21 -0.73 -8.52
C VAL A 17 7.86 -1.21 -7.99
N GLY A 18 7.62 -2.52 -8.09
CA GLY A 18 6.52 -3.15 -7.38
C GLY A 18 6.81 -3.05 -5.89
N HIS A 19 5.98 -2.31 -5.16
CA HIS A 19 6.05 -2.15 -3.71
C HIS A 19 4.64 -2.20 -3.12
N SER A 20 4.44 -3.07 -2.13
CA SER A 20 3.14 -3.17 -1.44
C SER A 20 2.99 -2.05 -0.42
N TRP A 21 2.44 -0.93 -0.86
CA TRP A 21 2.09 0.19 -0.01
C TRP A 21 0.93 -0.08 0.97
N VAL A 22 0.25 -1.22 0.89
CA VAL A 22 -0.84 -1.54 1.83
C VAL A 22 -0.23 -1.93 3.18
N GLY A 23 -0.60 -1.17 4.21
CA GLY A 23 -0.35 -1.49 5.61
C GLY A 23 -1.39 -2.46 6.13
N CYS A 24 -2.66 -2.07 6.02
CA CYS A 24 -3.80 -2.82 6.54
C CYS A 24 -4.94 -2.89 5.52
N THR A 25 -5.69 -3.99 5.56
CA THR A 25 -6.89 -4.25 4.77
C THR A 25 -8.09 -4.24 5.72
N ASP A 26 -9.01 -3.29 5.50
CA ASP A 26 -10.11 -2.92 6.41
C ASP A 26 -9.62 -2.39 7.78
N HIS A 27 -9.15 -1.14 7.76
CA HIS A 27 -8.69 -0.42 8.96
C HIS A 27 -9.78 0.50 9.55
N ASP A 28 -9.98 0.43 10.87
CA ASP A 28 -10.86 1.32 11.61
C ASP A 28 -10.16 2.65 11.98
N ASN A 29 -10.31 3.63 11.10
CA ASN A 29 -9.76 4.97 11.27
C ASN A 29 -10.57 5.90 12.21
N LYS A 30 -11.69 5.47 12.82
CA LYS A 30 -12.68 6.40 13.41
C LYS A 30 -12.15 7.32 14.51
N ASP A 31 -11.23 6.83 15.35
CA ASP A 31 -10.73 7.54 16.53
C ASP A 31 -9.39 8.27 16.28
N ILE A 32 -8.75 8.04 15.13
CA ILE A 32 -7.38 8.51 14.83
C ILE A 32 -7.29 10.04 14.91
N LEU A 33 -8.22 10.77 14.26
CA LEU A 33 -8.20 12.24 14.23
C LEU A 33 -8.35 12.86 15.63
N GLU A 34 -9.11 12.24 16.52
CA GLU A 34 -9.24 12.71 17.91
C GLU A 34 -7.93 12.50 18.66
N TRP A 35 -7.32 11.32 18.50
CA TRP A 35 -6.03 11.00 19.12
C TRP A 35 -4.89 11.88 18.62
N MET A 36 -4.90 12.30 17.33
CA MET A 36 -3.86 13.14 16.74
C MET A 36 -3.74 14.54 17.38
N LYS A 37 -4.79 15.02 18.08
CA LYS A 37 -4.79 16.33 18.73
C LYS A 37 -3.71 16.47 19.80
N ASP A 38 -3.47 15.38 20.54
CA ASP A 38 -2.61 15.36 21.73
C ASP A 38 -1.31 14.56 21.53
N LYS A 39 -1.17 13.82 20.42
CA LYS A 39 -0.05 12.89 20.19
C LYS A 39 0.11 12.52 18.71
N ILE A 40 1.33 12.18 18.34
CA ILE A 40 1.71 11.62 17.03
C ILE A 40 1.22 10.16 16.97
N VAL A 41 0.30 9.82 16.05
CA VAL A 41 -0.37 8.51 15.99
C VAL A 41 0.07 7.73 14.77
N ASP A 42 0.74 6.59 14.96
CA ASP A 42 1.03 5.65 13.87
C ASP A 42 0.05 4.48 13.90
N PRO A 43 -1.02 4.47 13.09
CA PRO A 43 -2.10 3.48 13.23
C PRO A 43 -1.71 2.05 12.81
N LEU A 44 -0.47 1.85 12.33
CA LEU A 44 0.05 0.55 11.91
C LEU A 44 1.13 -0.01 12.85
N MET A 45 1.51 0.74 13.89
CA MET A 45 2.42 0.25 14.92
C MET A 45 1.76 -0.85 15.77
N PRO A 46 2.57 -1.76 16.39
CA PRO A 46 2.12 -2.89 17.21
C PRO A 46 0.89 -2.67 18.10
N TRP A 47 0.85 -1.56 18.84
CA TRP A 47 -0.21 -1.26 19.81
C TRP A 47 -1.54 -0.86 19.16
N HIS A 48 -1.56 -0.49 17.88
CA HIS A 48 -2.75 -0.19 17.09
C HIS A 48 -3.22 -1.37 16.21
N ALA A 49 -2.57 -2.54 16.28
CA ALA A 49 -2.94 -3.72 15.50
C ALA A 49 -4.41 -4.14 15.63
N HIS A 50 -5.06 -3.79 16.75
CA HIS A 50 -6.48 -4.03 17.00
C HIS A 50 -7.44 -3.23 16.10
N LEU A 51 -6.96 -2.17 15.42
CA LEU A 51 -7.72 -1.40 14.44
C LEU A 51 -7.71 -2.03 13.04
N CYS A 52 -6.94 -3.10 12.85
CA CYS A 52 -6.75 -3.71 11.54
C CYS A 52 -7.45 -5.08 11.44
N HIS A 53 -8.47 -5.19 10.59
CA HIS A 53 -9.25 -6.43 10.46
C HIS A 53 -8.62 -7.47 9.52
N GLY A 54 -7.59 -7.11 8.75
CA GLY A 54 -6.84 -8.02 7.89
C GLY A 54 -5.58 -7.42 7.27
N TRP A 55 -4.63 -8.24 6.82
CA TRP A 55 -3.33 -7.77 6.30
C TRP A 55 -3.04 -8.33 4.91
N PRO A 56 -2.21 -7.65 4.10
CA PRO A 56 -1.62 -8.24 2.91
C PRO A 56 -0.85 -9.53 3.24
N ARG A 57 -0.85 -10.46 2.30
CA ARG A 57 -0.09 -11.72 2.39
C ARG A 57 1.39 -11.41 2.62
N ALA A 58 2.07 -12.26 3.39
CA ALA A 58 3.49 -12.12 3.76
C ALA A 58 3.86 -10.85 4.55
N LYS A 59 2.88 -10.06 5.03
CA LYS A 59 3.08 -9.01 6.03
C LYS A 59 2.77 -9.59 7.42
N GLN A 60 3.73 -9.52 8.33
CA GLN A 60 3.54 -9.94 9.72
C GLN A 60 2.70 -8.89 10.48
N ASN A 61 1.94 -9.29 11.52
CA ASN A 61 1.10 -8.38 12.32
C ASN A 61 1.47 -8.42 13.82
N PRO A 62 2.19 -7.44 14.38
CA PRO A 62 2.99 -6.45 13.68
C PRO A 62 4.27 -7.11 13.16
N GLY A 63 4.67 -6.69 11.97
CA GLY A 63 5.97 -7.04 11.40
C GLY A 63 7.04 -6.04 11.82
N PHE A 64 8.27 -6.52 11.87
CA PHE A 64 9.43 -5.64 11.81
C PHE A 64 9.51 -5.04 10.41
N TRP A 65 9.72 -3.72 10.30
CA TRP A 65 9.82 -3.02 9.03
C TRP A 65 11.12 -3.38 8.29
N GLU A 66 12.09 -3.93 9.01
CA GLU A 66 13.32 -4.52 8.50
C GLU A 66 13.04 -5.73 7.57
N ASP A 67 12.04 -6.56 7.90
CA ASP A 67 11.56 -7.67 7.05
C ASP A 67 10.90 -7.15 5.76
N GLU A 68 10.30 -5.95 5.81
CA GLU A 68 9.68 -5.28 4.67
C GLU A 68 10.78 -4.71 3.73
N SER A 69 11.69 -3.90 4.26
CA SER A 69 12.72 -3.20 3.48
C SER A 69 13.67 -4.11 2.68
N SER A 70 13.97 -5.31 3.19
CA SER A 70 14.91 -6.24 2.56
C SER A 70 14.29 -7.12 1.45
N ASN A 71 12.96 -7.22 1.39
CA ASN A 71 12.26 -8.13 0.49
C ASN A 71 11.28 -7.45 -0.49
N TYR A 72 10.73 -6.27 -0.17
CA TYR A 72 9.59 -5.66 -0.89
C TYR A 72 9.96 -4.72 -2.06
N MET A 73 11.21 -4.70 -2.53
CA MET A 73 11.62 -3.91 -3.69
C MET A 73 11.75 -4.76 -4.96
N TRP A 74 10.66 -4.89 -5.72
CA TRP A 74 10.71 -5.57 -7.02
C TRP A 74 10.99 -4.59 -8.17
N GLN A 75 12.23 -4.54 -8.65
CA GLN A 75 12.62 -3.69 -9.79
C GLN A 75 12.10 -4.28 -11.12
N ILE A 76 10.88 -3.91 -11.52
CA ILE A 76 10.19 -4.46 -12.70
C ILE A 76 11.01 -4.28 -13.97
N SER A 77 11.65 -3.12 -14.17
CA SER A 77 12.51 -2.89 -15.34
C SER A 77 13.66 -3.90 -15.45
N ARG A 78 14.31 -4.22 -14.32
CA ARG A 78 15.42 -5.18 -14.24
C ARG A 78 14.96 -6.64 -14.30
N ALA A 79 13.72 -6.91 -13.90
CA ALA A 79 13.07 -8.20 -14.11
C ALA A 79 12.81 -8.43 -15.60
N LEU A 80 12.19 -7.45 -16.27
CA LEU A 80 11.90 -7.49 -17.71
C LEU A 80 13.17 -7.63 -18.58
N GLU A 81 14.27 -6.96 -18.22
CA GLU A 81 15.58 -7.14 -18.87
C GLU A 81 16.09 -8.59 -18.87
N LYS A 82 15.62 -9.42 -17.92
CA LYS A 82 15.95 -10.85 -17.80
C LYS A 82 14.86 -11.77 -18.36
N GLY A 83 13.80 -11.21 -18.95
CA GLY A 83 12.63 -11.95 -19.41
C GLY A 83 11.66 -12.37 -18.30
N ASP A 84 11.76 -11.79 -17.10
CA ASP A 84 10.82 -12.02 -16.01
C ASP A 84 9.68 -10.98 -16.07
N THR A 85 8.45 -11.47 -16.24
CA THR A 85 7.23 -10.69 -16.44
C THR A 85 6.37 -10.56 -15.19
N HIS A 86 6.85 -11.03 -14.02
CA HIS A 86 6.07 -10.97 -12.79
C HIS A 86 5.88 -9.54 -12.27
N ALA A 87 4.71 -9.29 -11.69
CA ALA A 87 4.36 -8.04 -11.03
C ALA A 87 5.09 -7.82 -9.69
N CYS A 88 5.39 -8.91 -8.99
CA CYS A 88 6.00 -8.96 -7.66
C CYS A 88 7.07 -10.06 -7.61
N HIS A 89 7.96 -10.02 -6.62
CA HIS A 89 9.04 -11.00 -6.50
C HIS A 89 8.49 -12.44 -6.34
N PRO A 90 8.84 -13.40 -7.22
CA PRO A 90 8.20 -14.72 -7.24
C PRO A 90 8.24 -15.50 -5.92
N ALA A 91 9.27 -15.31 -5.09
CA ALA A 91 9.42 -15.98 -3.80
C ALA A 91 8.51 -15.44 -2.67
N GLN A 92 7.80 -14.32 -2.86
CA GLN A 92 6.93 -13.71 -1.85
C GLN A 92 5.44 -14.10 -1.98
N ARG A 93 5.14 -15.10 -2.83
CA ARG A 93 3.79 -15.38 -3.31
C ARG A 93 3.04 -16.47 -2.53
N THR A 94 3.73 -17.18 -1.63
CA THR A 94 3.11 -18.18 -0.75
C THR A 94 2.21 -17.50 0.29
N PRO A 95 0.92 -17.85 0.40
CA PRO A 95 0.02 -17.21 1.36
C PRO A 95 0.40 -17.59 2.80
N THR A 96 0.70 -16.59 3.61
CA THR A 96 0.83 -16.70 5.07
C THR A 96 -0.19 -15.78 5.74
N TYR A 97 -1.43 -16.24 5.86
CA TYR A 97 -2.40 -15.59 6.76
C TYR A 97 -2.07 -15.98 8.20
N ILE A 98 -1.83 -14.99 9.05
CA ILE A 98 -1.51 -15.23 10.45
C ILE A 98 -2.81 -15.18 11.25
N THR A 99 -3.45 -16.35 11.35
CA THR A 99 -4.74 -16.54 12.01
C THR A 99 -4.63 -16.88 13.50
N THR A 100 -3.41 -17.09 14.01
CA THR A 100 -3.13 -17.48 15.40
C THR A 100 -2.47 -16.32 16.15
N PRO A 101 -3.00 -15.87 17.31
CA PRO A 101 -2.55 -14.67 18.03
C PRO A 101 -1.13 -14.75 18.63
N THR A 102 -0.39 -15.83 18.40
CA THR A 102 1.03 -15.98 18.73
C THR A 102 1.75 -16.75 17.62
N ILE A 103 2.96 -16.29 17.25
CA ILE A 103 3.90 -17.05 16.41
C ILE A 103 5.20 -17.22 17.20
N PRO A 104 5.82 -18.43 17.25
CA PRO A 104 7.06 -18.66 18.01
C PRO A 104 8.22 -17.70 17.71
N ASN A 105 8.28 -17.14 16.50
CA ASN A 105 9.36 -16.26 16.03
C ASN A 105 8.95 -14.78 15.87
N ALA A 106 7.72 -14.39 16.25
CA ALA A 106 7.27 -12.99 16.19
C ALA A 106 6.70 -12.58 17.56
N PRO A 107 7.54 -12.20 18.54
CA PRO A 107 7.12 -11.98 19.93
C PRO A 107 6.20 -10.77 20.14
N HIS A 108 6.06 -9.91 19.14
CA HIS A 108 5.11 -8.80 19.14
C HIS A 108 3.76 -9.16 18.48
N HIS A 109 3.68 -10.31 17.78
CA HIS A 109 2.44 -10.82 17.21
C HIS A 109 1.45 -11.13 18.32
N THR A 110 0.34 -10.38 18.35
CA THR A 110 -0.65 -10.37 19.45
C THR A 110 -2.09 -10.31 18.97
N ALA A 111 -2.33 -10.07 17.68
CA ALA A 111 -3.66 -9.96 17.08
C ALA A 111 -3.78 -10.89 15.87
N PRO A 112 -4.71 -11.86 15.88
CA PRO A 112 -4.96 -12.69 14.70
C PRO A 112 -5.64 -11.81 13.65
N ALA A 113 -5.26 -11.95 12.39
CA ALA A 113 -5.84 -11.13 11.35
C ALA A 113 -6.19 -11.97 10.12
N TRP A 114 -7.49 -12.05 9.89
CA TRP A 114 -8.10 -12.88 8.86
C TRP A 114 -8.05 -12.15 7.52
N MET A 115 -8.45 -12.82 6.44
CA MET A 115 -8.84 -12.09 5.24
C MET A 115 -10.12 -11.31 5.57
N PRO A 116 -10.16 -9.98 5.38
CA PRO A 116 -11.38 -9.22 5.58
C PRO A 116 -12.36 -9.55 4.44
N THR A 117 -13.65 -9.56 4.76
CA THR A 117 -14.71 -9.85 3.80
C THR A 117 -15.70 -8.69 3.78
N SER A 118 -16.35 -8.47 2.64
CA SER A 118 -17.38 -7.46 2.49
C SER A 118 -18.56 -8.05 1.72
N THR A 119 -19.71 -7.38 1.82
CA THR A 119 -20.92 -7.71 1.06
C THR A 119 -20.97 -6.93 -0.25
N PRO A 120 -21.74 -7.38 -1.27
CA PRO A 120 -22.03 -6.56 -2.45
C PRO A 120 -22.66 -5.22 -2.05
N GLY A 121 -22.19 -4.12 -2.66
CA GLY A 121 -22.52 -2.74 -2.25
C GLY A 121 -21.76 -2.23 -1.03
N GLY A 122 -20.80 -3.02 -0.51
CA GLY A 122 -20.01 -2.72 0.67
C GLY A 122 -18.73 -1.94 0.35
N SER A 123 -17.84 -1.88 1.34
CA SER A 123 -16.51 -1.29 1.17
C SER A 123 -15.48 -1.91 2.10
N ILE A 124 -14.19 -1.76 1.75
CA ILE A 124 -13.03 -2.11 2.56
C ILE A 124 -12.07 -0.92 2.57
N LYS A 125 -11.56 -0.53 3.75
CA LYS A 125 -10.54 0.53 3.85
C LYS A 125 -9.13 -0.02 3.75
N LEU A 126 -8.46 0.22 2.63
CA LEU A 126 -7.06 -0.13 2.40
C LEU A 126 -6.17 0.98 2.96
N MET A 127 -5.70 0.84 4.19
CA MET A 127 -4.80 1.82 4.82
C MET A 127 -3.39 1.64 4.27
N TYR A 128 -2.79 2.73 3.78
CA TYR A 128 -1.42 2.71 3.26
C TYR A 128 -0.39 2.80 4.39
N GLY A 129 0.72 2.08 4.21
CA GLY A 129 1.59 1.69 5.30
C GLY A 129 2.85 0.94 4.87
N GLY A 130 4.00 1.43 5.33
CA GLY A 130 5.31 0.82 5.14
C GLY A 130 6.44 1.84 5.26
N ASN A 131 7.55 1.41 5.87
CA ASN A 131 8.84 2.12 6.03
C ASN A 131 8.79 3.67 6.20
N GLY A 132 7.81 4.23 6.90
CA GLY A 132 7.67 5.68 7.11
C GLY A 132 7.37 6.52 5.84
N HIS A 133 7.17 5.90 4.68
CA HIS A 133 6.93 6.56 3.37
C HIS A 133 5.45 6.70 3.00
N SER A 134 4.55 6.39 3.93
CA SER A 134 3.08 6.38 3.77
C SER A 134 2.39 7.32 4.76
N ARG A 135 3.19 8.03 5.56
CA ARG A 135 2.77 8.86 6.69
C ARG A 135 3.46 10.24 6.72
N GLY A 136 2.81 11.21 7.34
CA GLY A 136 3.32 12.56 7.60
C GLY A 136 3.63 13.32 6.32
N TYR A 137 4.67 14.15 6.35
CA TYR A 137 5.20 14.82 5.17
C TYR A 137 5.91 13.88 4.18
N ASN A 138 5.96 12.57 4.43
CA ASN A 138 6.59 11.61 3.53
C ASN A 138 5.56 10.89 2.63
N ALA A 139 4.33 11.41 2.51
CA ALA A 139 3.21 10.72 1.87
C ALA A 139 2.10 11.64 1.30
N GLY A 140 2.46 12.64 0.51
CA GLY A 140 1.60 13.60 -0.20
C GLY A 140 2.45 14.43 -1.14
N PRO A 141 1.97 15.23 -2.12
CA PRO A 141 2.88 15.84 -3.08
C PRO A 141 3.74 16.89 -2.37
N ASN A 142 5.08 16.68 -2.29
CA ASN A 142 5.88 16.66 -1.05
C ASN A 142 6.12 15.20 -0.54
N ASN A 143 6.56 14.27 -1.42
CA ASN A 143 6.55 12.78 -1.26
C ASN A 143 5.22 12.01 -1.55
N ASP A 144 4.61 12.09 -2.74
CA ASP A 144 3.45 11.25 -3.14
C ASP A 144 3.87 10.19 -4.18
N PRO A 145 3.44 8.91 -4.08
CA PRO A 145 3.68 7.92 -5.14
C PRO A 145 2.77 8.09 -6.38
N GLY A 146 1.68 8.86 -6.31
CA GLY A 146 0.82 9.21 -7.44
C GLY A 146 -0.55 8.52 -7.43
N ARG A 147 -0.81 7.66 -8.41
CA ARG A 147 -2.08 6.91 -8.53
C ARG A 147 -1.91 5.47 -8.05
N VAL A 148 -3.00 4.90 -7.55
CA VAL A 148 -3.10 3.54 -7.02
C VAL A 148 -4.33 2.86 -7.59
N ALA A 149 -4.15 1.62 -8.04
CA ALA A 149 -5.17 0.80 -8.68
C ALA A 149 -5.29 -0.55 -7.97
N VAL A 150 -6.53 -1.02 -7.79
CA VAL A 150 -6.85 -2.34 -7.24
C VAL A 150 -7.37 -3.20 -8.37
N TYR A 151 -6.75 -4.38 -8.55
CA TYR A 151 -7.14 -5.37 -9.54
C TYR A 151 -7.59 -6.66 -8.85
N TRP A 152 -8.57 -7.36 -9.43
CA TRP A 152 -9.11 -8.60 -8.89
C TRP A 152 -9.26 -9.68 -9.95
N ALA A 153 -8.78 -10.89 -9.67
CA ALA A 153 -8.87 -12.05 -10.54
C ALA A 153 -10.30 -12.65 -10.68
N GLY A 154 -11.32 -12.04 -10.07
CA GLY A 154 -12.71 -12.50 -10.12
C GLY A 154 -13.06 -13.66 -9.17
N ALA A 155 -12.10 -14.18 -8.40
CA ALA A 155 -12.33 -15.20 -7.37
C ALA A 155 -11.44 -14.99 -6.13
N PRO A 156 -11.81 -15.50 -4.94
CA PRO A 156 -10.94 -15.55 -3.78
C PRO A 156 -9.72 -16.43 -4.03
N GLU A 157 -8.62 -16.17 -3.32
CA GLU A 157 -7.36 -16.93 -3.36
C GLU A 157 -6.62 -17.02 -4.70
N ILE A 158 -7.12 -16.39 -5.77
CA ILE A 158 -6.42 -16.26 -7.06
C ILE A 158 -5.64 -14.94 -7.11
N GLU A 159 -4.34 -15.05 -7.36
CA GLU A 159 -3.42 -13.91 -7.53
C GLU A 159 -3.29 -13.54 -9.02
N LEU A 160 -3.24 -12.24 -9.33
CA LEU A 160 -2.79 -11.74 -10.63
C LEU A 160 -1.27 -11.56 -10.58
N THR A 161 -0.55 -12.28 -11.44
CA THR A 161 0.86 -12.61 -11.20
C THR A 161 1.81 -11.92 -12.18
N ASP A 162 1.30 -11.67 -13.38
CA ASP A 162 2.04 -11.16 -14.53
C ASP A 162 1.64 -9.70 -14.81
N LEU A 163 2.59 -8.89 -15.27
CA LEU A 163 2.36 -7.48 -15.61
C LEU A 163 1.25 -7.30 -16.67
N THR A 164 1.05 -8.30 -17.55
CA THR A 164 -0.04 -8.33 -18.53
C THR A 164 -1.43 -8.54 -17.93
N ASN A 165 -1.54 -8.84 -16.63
CA ASN A 165 -2.83 -8.93 -15.93
C ASN A 165 -3.37 -7.56 -15.48
N PHE A 166 -2.58 -6.49 -15.52
CA PHE A 166 -3.02 -5.15 -15.13
C PHE A 166 -3.74 -4.45 -16.29
N THR A 167 -4.92 -4.95 -16.63
CA THR A 167 -5.82 -4.40 -17.67
C THR A 167 -7.14 -3.91 -17.06
N ASN A 168 -7.91 -3.16 -17.85
CA ASN A 168 -9.25 -2.71 -17.46
C ASN A 168 -10.22 -3.88 -17.19
N ASP A 169 -9.96 -5.09 -17.69
CA ASP A 169 -10.82 -6.26 -17.47
C ASP A 169 -10.75 -6.79 -16.03
N TYR A 170 -9.63 -6.50 -15.34
CA TYR A 170 -9.39 -6.88 -13.95
C TYR A 170 -9.44 -5.69 -12.98
N LEU A 171 -9.53 -4.46 -13.49
CA LEU A 171 -9.52 -3.23 -12.69
C LEU A 171 -10.83 -3.06 -11.91
N VAL A 172 -10.74 -2.95 -10.58
CA VAL A 172 -11.88 -2.71 -9.69
C VAL A 172 -12.06 -1.21 -9.43
N GLN A 173 -10.98 -0.53 -9.03
CA GLN A 173 -11.00 0.89 -8.69
C GLN A 173 -9.59 1.49 -8.82
N GLU A 174 -9.49 2.75 -9.21
CA GLU A 174 -8.25 3.53 -9.24
C GLU A 174 -8.51 4.94 -8.65
N GLN A 175 -7.59 5.45 -7.84
CA GLN A 175 -7.65 6.80 -7.27
C GLN A 175 -6.24 7.40 -7.04
N GLY A 176 -6.16 8.66 -6.59
CA GLY A 176 -4.91 9.21 -6.06
C GLY A 176 -4.55 8.59 -4.71
N PHE A 177 -3.26 8.34 -4.46
CA PHE A 177 -2.78 7.76 -3.20
C PHE A 177 -3.15 8.63 -1.99
N SER A 178 -3.00 9.96 -2.13
CA SER A 178 -3.43 10.94 -1.13
C SER A 178 -4.88 11.42 -1.25
N GLU A 179 -5.72 10.79 -2.07
CA GLU A 179 -7.09 11.26 -2.32
C GLU A 179 -7.97 11.16 -1.08
N GLU A 180 -7.77 10.09 -0.29
CA GLU A 180 -8.33 9.95 1.06
C GLU A 180 -7.20 9.93 2.08
N ALA A 181 -7.24 10.87 3.03
CA ALA A 181 -6.25 10.99 4.07
C ALA A 181 -6.84 11.59 5.36
N PHE A 182 -6.22 11.25 6.49
CA PHE A 182 -6.34 11.96 7.75
C PHE A 182 -5.12 12.86 7.88
N MET A 183 -5.25 14.02 8.51
CA MET A 183 -4.16 14.96 8.74
C MET A 183 -4.39 15.75 10.01
N TYR A 184 -3.30 16.17 10.64
CA TYR A 184 -3.34 17.10 11.76
C TYR A 184 -2.34 18.26 11.54
N PRO A 185 -2.81 19.53 11.59
CA PRO A 185 -4.21 19.97 11.69
C PRO A 185 -5.09 19.45 10.54
N ASP A 186 -6.41 19.40 10.75
CA ASP A 186 -7.40 19.03 9.71
C ASP A 186 -7.65 20.20 8.75
N ASP A 187 -6.59 20.60 8.03
CA ASP A 187 -6.61 21.64 7.02
C ASP A 187 -5.84 21.17 5.78
N LYS A 188 -6.58 20.94 4.68
CA LYS A 188 -6.03 20.46 3.40
C LYS A 188 -5.09 21.47 2.71
N GLY A 189 -5.02 22.72 3.19
CA GLY A 189 -4.01 23.70 2.78
C GLY A 189 -2.63 23.45 3.41
N ILE A 190 -2.55 22.67 4.49
CA ILE A 190 -1.31 22.32 5.19
C ILE A 190 -0.77 21.01 4.61
N VAL A 191 0.25 21.10 3.74
CA VAL A 191 0.83 19.98 2.99
C VAL A 191 2.31 19.71 3.30
N SER A 192 2.93 20.48 4.21
CA SER A 192 4.33 20.28 4.64
C SER A 192 4.56 20.68 6.12
N PRO A 193 5.65 20.23 6.76
CA PRO A 193 5.97 20.56 8.16
C PRO A 193 6.19 22.07 8.37
N GLU A 194 6.73 22.76 7.37
CA GLU A 194 6.95 24.22 7.39
C GLU A 194 5.63 25.00 7.40
N GLN A 195 4.54 24.39 6.90
CA GLN A 195 3.18 24.91 6.97
C GLN A 195 2.44 24.48 8.25
N GLY A 196 3.07 23.67 9.10
CA GLY A 196 2.49 23.16 10.34
C GLY A 196 1.93 21.74 10.26
N LEU A 197 2.23 20.95 9.22
CA LEU A 197 1.79 19.55 9.15
C LEU A 197 2.47 18.74 10.25
N VAL A 198 1.71 18.29 11.24
CA VAL A 198 2.23 17.45 12.34
C VAL A 198 2.25 15.99 11.91
N ASP A 199 1.16 15.51 11.30
CA ASP A 199 0.97 14.10 10.98
C ASP A 199 -0.09 13.93 9.88
N LYS A 200 0.01 12.84 9.11
CA LYS A 200 -0.86 12.51 7.97
C LYS A 200 -0.84 11.00 7.75
N GLY A 201 -1.95 10.40 7.35
CA GLY A 201 -1.97 9.02 6.84
C GLY A 201 -3.01 8.86 5.75
N ASN A 202 -2.72 7.98 4.78
CA ASN A 202 -3.50 7.86 3.55
C ASN A 202 -4.16 6.48 3.46
N TRP A 203 -5.32 6.41 2.81
CA TRP A 203 -5.99 5.13 2.54
C TRP A 203 -6.77 5.17 1.22
N MET A 204 -7.44 4.06 0.91
CA MET A 204 -8.42 3.95 -0.16
C MET A 204 -9.65 3.21 0.34
N THR A 205 -10.82 3.81 0.21
CA THR A 205 -12.11 3.14 0.42
C THR A 205 -12.45 2.39 -0.87
N LEU A 206 -12.03 1.13 -0.94
CA LEU A 206 -12.37 0.21 -2.02
C LEU A 206 -13.87 -0.10 -1.93
N ARG A 207 -14.63 0.16 -3.00
CA ARG A 207 -16.06 -0.12 -3.12
C ARG A 207 -16.26 -1.47 -3.84
N LEU A 208 -17.19 -2.29 -3.35
CA LEU A 208 -17.39 -3.70 -3.74
C LEU A 208 -18.87 -4.02 -4.02
#